data_AF-A0A8H4XPP9-F1
#
_entry.id   AF-A0A8H4XPP9-F1
#
_cell.length_a   1.000
_cell.length_b   1.000
_cell.length_c   1.000
_cell.angle_alpha   90.00
_cell.angle_beta   90.00
_cell.angle_gamma   90.00
#
_symmetry.space_group_name_H-M   'P 1'
#
loop_
_entity.id
_entity.type
_entity.pdbx_description
1 polymer ?
#
loop_
_entity_poly.entity_id
_entity_poly.type
_entity_poly.pdbx_seq_one_letter_code
_entity_poly.pdbx_strand_id
1 'polypeptide(L)'
;MRPSLIVGLFAGLGSAANINIWDVDSSCDPHIAALQKAYDDAADMASKAQRDLRFVQQARPKYSRTRANINEIREWDRIARAVTNMFGFEVNKAGHDPNDPDMADVLYVFDRMNTALQGNQNVPQGGYSGQHQQALLMCDTTPWDWIGRNDPDPLNPGLSLVASKPQDLGTGPGAWYYKERYISNGNPNSISICRPGVFAVTMTRWDLLTFCPFSFQGNLPGTIGPVDGRAGAAVGNTLDQYGAFSLSRVMIHELAHWYGAGGRGTDNDRKVTDKQAVGKNGDLIWYNTQTKKYQTAKDDGVLKATAYAYSWVSKLAKINQPPNDANSGPRQAIFNAESYAYFGMMAYMDSFDWADDGKAKDIQNPLVPSNP
;
A
#
# COMPACT_ATOMS: atom_id res chain seq x y z
N MET A 1 0.61 -20.26 48.24
CA MET A 1 -0.07 -19.15 47.52
C MET A 1 0.50 -19.11 46.12
N ARG A 2 -0.32 -19.36 45.09
CA ARG A 2 0.10 -19.36 43.68
C ARG A 2 -0.01 -17.93 43.14
N PRO A 3 1.01 -17.38 42.46
CA PRO A 3 0.85 -16.11 41.78
C PRO A 3 0.10 -16.35 40.48
N SER A 4 -1.06 -15.70 40.36
CA SER A 4 -1.90 -15.70 39.15
C SER A 4 -1.15 -15.00 38.00
N LEU A 5 -1.00 -15.71 36.89
CA LEU A 5 -0.53 -15.17 35.63
C LEU A 5 -1.65 -14.29 35.04
N ILE A 6 -1.47 -12.98 35.06
CA ILE A 6 -2.31 -12.06 34.29
C ILE A 6 -1.85 -12.17 32.84
N VAL A 7 -2.58 -12.94 32.04
CA VAL A 7 -2.50 -12.89 30.58
C VAL A 7 -3.21 -11.59 30.18
N GLY A 8 -2.43 -10.55 29.91
CA GLY A 8 -2.94 -9.29 29.39
C GLY A 8 -3.50 -9.49 27.97
N LEU A 9 -4.82 -9.64 27.87
CA LEU A 9 -5.57 -9.31 26.66
C LEU A 9 -5.48 -7.79 26.49
N PHE A 10 -4.46 -7.30 25.79
CA PHE A 10 -4.51 -5.96 25.22
C PHE A 10 -5.34 -6.04 23.94
N ALA A 11 -6.66 -6.02 24.11
CA ALA A 11 -7.51 -5.42 23.09
C ALA A 11 -7.12 -3.94 23.06
N GLY A 12 -6.39 -3.53 22.03
CA GLY A 12 -6.09 -2.12 21.80
C GLY A 12 -7.41 -1.39 21.60
N LEU A 13 -7.92 -0.74 22.64
CA LEU A 13 -8.91 0.32 22.53
C LEU A 13 -8.19 1.55 21.95
N GLY A 14 -7.76 1.44 20.69
CA GLY A 14 -7.49 2.61 19.86
C GLY A 14 -8.82 3.26 19.53
N SER A 15 -8.86 4.59 19.50
CA SER A 15 -9.99 5.30 18.89
C SER A 15 -10.17 4.77 17.45
N ALA A 16 -11.42 4.60 17.02
CA ALA A 16 -11.71 4.22 15.63
C ALA A 16 -11.01 5.18 14.66
N ALA A 17 -10.48 4.67 13.55
CA ALA A 17 -9.72 5.46 12.62
C ALA A 17 -10.62 6.52 11.98
N ASN A 18 -10.11 7.74 11.91
CA ASN A 18 -10.92 8.87 11.45
C ASN A 18 -10.85 8.99 9.92
N ILE A 19 -11.83 8.41 9.20
CA ILE A 19 -11.90 8.57 7.73
C ILE A 19 -12.24 10.01 7.33
N ASN A 20 -12.85 10.80 8.23
CA ASN A 20 -13.25 12.17 7.95
C ASN A 20 -12.06 13.15 7.89
N ILE A 21 -10.83 12.66 8.00
CA ILE A 21 -9.64 13.43 7.58
C ILE A 21 -9.59 13.61 6.06
N TRP A 22 -10.36 12.82 5.31
CA TRP A 22 -10.67 12.98 3.89
C TRP A 22 -12.02 13.70 3.71
N ASP A 23 -12.17 14.43 2.61
CA ASP A 23 -13.48 14.84 2.09
C ASP A 23 -14.10 13.59 1.45
N VAL A 24 -14.91 12.85 2.20
CA VAL A 24 -15.56 11.63 1.72
C VAL A 24 -16.77 12.03 0.87
N ASP A 25 -16.73 11.61 -0.39
CA ASP A 25 -17.74 11.95 -1.38
C ASP A 25 -19.05 11.16 -1.20
N SER A 26 -20.18 11.75 -1.59
CA SER A 26 -21.49 11.08 -1.51
C SER A 26 -21.60 9.86 -2.42
N SER A 27 -20.73 9.72 -3.44
CA SER A 27 -20.59 8.46 -4.18
C SER A 27 -20.26 7.26 -3.27
N CYS A 28 -19.72 7.50 -2.07
CA CYS A 28 -19.43 6.46 -1.08
C CYS A 28 -20.60 6.11 -0.16
N ASP A 29 -21.71 6.83 -0.15
CA ASP A 29 -22.84 6.58 0.77
C ASP A 29 -23.30 5.11 0.77
N PRO A 30 -23.44 4.41 -0.38
CA PRO A 30 -23.86 3.00 -0.41
C PRO A 30 -22.79 2.03 0.12
N HIS A 31 -21.54 2.48 0.26
CA HIS A 31 -20.36 1.66 0.52
C HIS A 31 -19.64 2.05 1.81
N ILE A 32 -20.12 3.08 2.52
CA ILE A 32 -19.40 3.74 3.61
C ILE A 32 -19.06 2.77 4.74
N ALA A 33 -19.92 1.81 5.04
CA ALA A 33 -19.66 0.81 6.07
C ALA A 33 -18.47 -0.11 5.71
N ALA A 34 -18.40 -0.56 4.46
CA ALA A 34 -17.31 -1.42 3.99
C ALA A 34 -15.99 -0.63 3.89
N LEU A 35 -16.08 0.61 3.42
CA LEU A 35 -14.93 1.51 3.32
C LEU A 35 -14.37 1.90 4.70
N GLN A 36 -15.24 2.27 5.65
CA GLN A 36 -14.84 2.58 7.03
C GLN A 36 -14.17 1.37 7.67
N LYS A 37 -14.74 0.16 7.52
CA LYS A 37 -14.10 -1.07 8.02
C LYS A 37 -12.72 -1.26 7.40
N ALA A 38 -12.58 -1.12 6.08
CA ALA A 38 -11.30 -1.25 5.41
C ALA A 38 -10.28 -0.21 5.89
N TYR A 39 -10.74 1.00 6.22
CA TYR A 39 -9.93 2.08 6.78
C TYR A 39 -9.47 1.78 8.21
N ASP A 40 -10.37 1.29 9.06
CA ASP A 40 -10.05 0.83 10.43
C ASP A 40 -9.04 -0.32 10.41
N ASP A 41 -9.29 -1.35 9.58
CA ASP A 41 -8.38 -2.48 9.41
C ASP A 41 -7.00 -2.02 8.91
N ALA A 42 -6.95 -1.07 7.98
CA ALA A 42 -5.70 -0.49 7.48
C ALA A 42 -4.96 0.29 8.56
N ALA A 43 -5.66 1.02 9.43
CA ALA A 43 -5.06 1.71 10.57
C ALA A 43 -4.44 0.74 11.57
N ASP A 44 -5.13 -0.37 11.84
CA ASP A 44 -4.66 -1.45 12.69
C ASP A 44 -3.38 -2.11 12.15
N MET A 45 -3.38 -2.43 10.85
CA MET A 45 -2.21 -2.96 10.15
C MET A 45 -1.04 -1.97 10.15
N ALA A 46 -1.28 -0.71 9.81
CA ALA A 46 -0.26 0.34 9.78
C ALA A 46 0.36 0.57 11.17
N SER A 47 -0.47 0.60 12.20
CA SER A 47 -0.04 0.78 13.59
C SER A 47 0.84 -0.37 14.05
N LYS A 48 0.46 -1.63 13.73
CA LYS A 48 1.28 -2.80 14.05
C LYS A 48 2.57 -2.83 13.23
N ALA A 49 2.53 -2.54 11.94
CA ALA A 49 3.70 -2.46 11.08
C ALA A 49 4.71 -1.41 11.58
N GLN A 50 4.24 -0.22 11.96
CA GLN A 50 5.08 0.82 12.56
C GLN A 50 5.76 0.34 13.85
N ARG A 51 5.02 -0.30 14.75
CA ARG A 51 5.59 -0.87 15.99
C ARG A 51 6.63 -1.95 15.70
N ASP A 52 6.36 -2.84 14.75
CA ASP A 52 7.26 -3.92 14.36
C ASP A 52 8.58 -3.37 13.78
N LEU A 53 8.50 -2.37 12.89
CA LEU A 53 9.68 -1.69 12.35
C LEU A 53 10.50 -1.03 13.47
N ARG A 54 9.85 -0.29 14.38
CA ARG A 54 10.53 0.33 15.54
C ARG A 54 11.15 -0.70 16.49
N PHE A 55 10.54 -1.88 16.60
CA PHE A 55 11.10 -2.97 17.39
C PHE A 55 12.37 -3.53 16.75
N VAL A 56 12.37 -3.79 15.44
CA VAL A 56 13.57 -4.29 14.76
C VAL A 56 14.64 -3.23 14.48
N GLN A 57 14.31 -1.94 14.61
CA GLN A 57 15.33 -0.89 14.75
C GLN A 57 16.16 -1.06 16.03
N GLN A 58 15.68 -1.76 17.05
CA GLN A 58 16.50 -2.07 18.23
C GLN A 58 17.43 -3.23 17.93
N ALA A 59 18.55 -3.28 18.65
CA ALA A 59 19.50 -4.38 18.54
C ALA A 59 18.79 -5.71 18.77
N ARG A 60 19.12 -6.71 17.95
CA ARG A 60 18.57 -8.06 18.11
C ARG A 60 18.89 -8.54 19.54
N PRO A 61 17.88 -9.02 20.31
CA PRO A 61 18.11 -9.45 21.67
C PRO A 61 19.22 -10.52 21.75
N LYS A 62 20.09 -10.39 22.73
CA LYS A 62 21.14 -11.40 23.00
C LYS A 62 20.50 -12.66 23.56
N TYR A 63 21.02 -13.81 23.15
CA TYR A 63 20.49 -15.09 23.62
C TYR A 63 20.68 -15.28 25.12
N SER A 64 19.60 -15.65 25.79
CA SER A 64 19.53 -16.18 27.14
C SER A 64 18.54 -17.36 27.14
N ARG A 65 18.71 -18.31 28.07
CA ARG A 65 17.87 -19.51 28.14
C ARG A 65 16.44 -19.25 28.66
N THR A 66 16.04 -18.00 28.84
CA THR A 66 14.69 -17.68 29.32
C THR A 66 13.67 -17.77 28.19
N ARG A 67 12.49 -18.31 28.46
CA ARG A 67 11.40 -18.42 27.48
C ARG A 67 11.02 -17.05 26.90
N ALA A 68 10.99 -16.01 27.74
CA ALA A 68 10.69 -14.66 27.32
C ALA A 68 11.68 -14.15 26.27
N ASN A 69 12.97 -14.30 26.51
CA ASN A 69 14.00 -13.88 25.55
C ASN A 69 14.00 -14.73 24.28
N ILE A 70 13.74 -16.03 24.35
CA ILE A 70 13.60 -16.87 23.16
C ILE A 70 12.43 -16.38 22.28
N ASN A 71 11.30 -16.03 22.89
CA ASN A 71 10.15 -15.50 22.16
C ASN A 71 10.46 -14.12 21.55
N GLU A 72 11.13 -13.25 22.29
CA GLU A 72 11.54 -11.93 21.80
C GLU A 72 12.50 -12.03 20.61
N ILE A 73 13.47 -12.95 20.66
CA ILE A 73 14.37 -13.25 19.55
C ILE A 73 13.61 -13.75 18.33
N ARG A 74 12.65 -14.68 18.53
CA ARG A 74 11.84 -15.23 17.44
C ARG A 74 10.99 -14.17 16.78
N GLU A 75 10.40 -13.28 17.57
CA GLU A 75 9.61 -12.16 17.05
C GLU A 75 10.48 -11.18 16.27
N TRP A 76 11.67 -10.84 16.80
CA TRP A 76 12.63 -9.99 16.10
C TRP A 76 13.03 -10.61 14.76
N ASP A 77 13.37 -11.90 14.75
CA ASP A 77 13.78 -12.62 13.54
C ASP A 77 12.64 -12.75 12.53
N ARG A 78 11.39 -12.96 12.98
CA ARG A 78 10.19 -13.00 12.13
C ARG A 78 9.99 -11.66 11.42
N ILE A 79 10.02 -10.56 12.16
CA ILE A 79 9.83 -9.22 11.61
C ILE A 79 10.99 -8.87 10.66
N ALA A 80 12.24 -9.15 11.05
CA ALA A 80 13.40 -8.89 10.20
C ALA A 80 13.31 -9.64 8.87
N ARG A 81 12.88 -10.92 8.87
CA ARG A 81 12.61 -11.67 7.63
C ARG A 81 11.49 -11.03 6.80
N ALA A 82 10.41 -10.57 7.43
CA ALA A 82 9.33 -9.88 6.73
C ALA A 82 9.80 -8.58 6.07
N VAL A 83 10.65 -7.80 6.75
CA VAL A 83 11.27 -6.59 6.19
C VAL A 83 12.11 -6.94 4.96
N THR A 84 13.03 -7.91 5.08
CA THR A 84 13.87 -8.34 3.96
C THR A 84 13.04 -8.86 2.79
N ASN A 85 11.98 -9.62 3.05
CA ASN A 85 11.19 -10.20 1.98
C ASN A 85 10.25 -9.19 1.28
N MET A 86 9.81 -8.12 1.96
CA MET A 86 8.92 -7.11 1.36
C MET A 86 9.66 -5.91 0.79
N PHE A 87 10.80 -5.56 1.39
CA PHE A 87 11.54 -4.34 1.09
C PHE A 87 12.98 -4.59 0.65
N GLY A 88 13.47 -5.83 0.71
CA GLY A 88 14.73 -6.23 0.08
C GLY A 88 16.01 -5.90 0.84
N PHE A 89 15.93 -5.18 1.96
CA PHE A 89 17.09 -4.83 2.78
C PHE A 89 17.16 -5.65 4.07
N GLU A 90 18.36 -5.82 4.62
CA GLU A 90 18.58 -6.53 5.88
C GLU A 90 18.57 -5.57 7.05
N VAL A 91 17.83 -5.91 8.10
CA VAL A 91 17.81 -5.10 9.33
C VAL A 91 19.12 -5.28 10.09
N ASN A 92 19.71 -4.17 10.55
CA ASN A 92 20.94 -4.18 11.32
C ASN A 92 20.76 -4.86 12.69
N LYS A 93 21.35 -6.05 12.87
CA LYS A 93 21.29 -6.81 14.13
C LYS A 93 21.94 -6.09 15.31
N ALA A 94 22.86 -5.16 15.07
CA ALA A 94 23.48 -4.34 16.12
C ALA A 94 22.58 -3.19 16.60
N GLY A 95 21.44 -2.95 15.93
CA GLY A 95 20.50 -1.86 16.21
C GLY A 95 20.59 -0.71 15.21
N HIS A 96 19.78 0.31 15.45
CA HIS A 96 19.54 1.42 14.53
C HIS A 96 20.83 2.06 14.03
N ASP A 97 21.04 2.02 12.72
CA ASP A 97 21.94 2.93 12.03
C ASP A 97 21.13 4.17 11.61
N PRO A 98 21.42 5.37 12.15
CA PRO A 98 20.75 6.60 11.75
C PRO A 98 20.98 6.97 10.29
N ASN A 99 21.94 6.32 9.62
CA ASN A 99 22.25 6.51 8.21
C ASN A 99 21.71 5.39 7.32
N ASP A 100 20.83 4.50 7.80
CA ASP A 100 20.13 3.51 6.96
C ASP A 100 18.96 4.19 6.23
N PRO A 101 19.11 4.56 4.93
CA PRO A 101 18.05 5.25 4.20
C PRO A 101 16.84 4.35 3.95
N ASP A 102 17.05 3.03 3.77
CA ASP A 102 15.99 2.10 3.38
C ASP A 102 15.00 1.93 4.54
N MET A 103 15.50 1.70 5.77
CA MET A 103 14.65 1.66 6.96
C MET A 103 13.96 3.00 7.22
N ALA A 104 14.67 4.11 7.05
CA ALA A 104 14.12 5.45 7.27
C ALA A 104 12.97 5.79 6.30
N ASP A 105 13.05 5.32 5.05
CA ASP A 105 12.01 5.53 4.03
C ASP A 105 10.77 4.67 4.28
N VAL A 106 10.94 3.40 4.66
CA VAL A 106 9.81 2.54 5.00
C VAL A 106 9.08 3.06 6.25
N LEU A 107 9.82 3.43 7.29
CA LEU A 107 9.23 4.01 8.51
C LEU A 107 8.55 5.34 8.24
N TYR A 108 9.09 6.17 7.36
CA TYR A 108 8.47 7.44 7.00
C TYR A 108 7.03 7.26 6.50
N VAL A 109 6.76 6.25 5.67
CA VAL A 109 5.42 5.98 5.14
C VAL A 109 4.48 5.48 6.25
N PHE A 110 4.90 4.50 7.05
CA PHE A 110 4.08 3.98 8.14
C PHE A 110 3.87 4.99 9.28
N ASP A 111 4.85 5.85 9.56
CA ASP A 111 4.72 6.94 10.52
C ASP A 111 3.64 7.92 10.08
N ARG A 112 3.70 8.39 8.82
CA ARG A 112 2.70 9.30 8.27
C ARG A 112 1.31 8.67 8.22
N MET A 113 1.23 7.40 7.81
CA MET A 113 -0.01 6.65 7.79
C MET A 113 -0.60 6.54 9.20
N ASN A 114 0.16 6.03 10.18
CA ASN A 114 -0.33 5.89 11.55
C ASN A 114 -0.67 7.25 12.18
N THR A 115 0.13 8.30 11.98
CA THR A 115 -0.17 9.66 12.46
C THR A 115 -1.47 10.20 11.90
N ALA A 116 -1.73 10.03 10.60
CA ALA A 116 -2.95 10.52 9.97
C ALA A 116 -4.17 9.70 10.41
N LEU A 117 -4.10 8.37 10.32
CA LEU A 117 -5.22 7.47 10.58
C LEU A 117 -5.70 7.51 12.04
N GLN A 118 -4.77 7.73 12.98
CA GLN A 118 -5.06 7.90 14.41
C GLN A 118 -5.28 9.37 14.81
N GLY A 119 -5.13 10.30 13.86
CA GLY A 119 -5.18 11.74 14.08
C GLY A 119 -6.50 12.37 13.64
N ASN A 120 -6.53 13.70 13.67
CA ASN A 120 -7.67 14.51 13.23
C ASN A 120 -7.45 15.23 11.90
N GLN A 121 -6.29 15.02 11.27
CA GLN A 121 -5.90 15.67 10.03
C GLN A 121 -5.09 14.72 9.15
N ASN A 122 -5.20 14.91 7.83
CA ASN A 122 -4.39 14.19 6.87
C ASN A 122 -2.93 14.68 6.90
N VAL A 123 -2.02 13.88 6.35
CA VAL A 123 -0.58 14.19 6.29
C VAL A 123 -0.13 14.12 4.82
N PRO A 124 0.14 15.26 4.15
CA PRO A 124 0.14 16.62 4.68
C PRO A 124 -1.28 17.17 4.91
N GLN A 125 -1.40 18.14 5.82
CA GLN A 125 -2.65 18.88 6.01
C GLN A 125 -2.95 19.68 4.73
N GLY A 126 -4.19 19.62 4.22
CA GLY A 126 -4.55 20.29 2.95
C GLY A 126 -4.14 19.52 1.68
N GLY A 127 -3.58 18.31 1.80
CA GLY A 127 -3.15 17.54 0.64
C GLY A 127 -1.90 18.08 -0.05
N TYR A 128 -1.59 17.52 -1.21
CA TYR A 128 -0.41 17.78 -2.00
C TYR A 128 -0.63 18.85 -3.08
N SER A 129 -1.88 19.14 -3.47
CA SER A 129 -2.15 20.16 -4.50
C SER A 129 -2.03 21.59 -3.96
N GLY A 130 -2.24 21.77 -2.65
CA GLY A 130 -2.35 23.09 -2.02
C GLY A 130 -3.63 23.84 -2.38
N GLN A 131 -4.59 23.19 -3.06
CA GLN A 131 -5.82 23.81 -3.54
C GLN A 131 -7.04 23.51 -2.65
N HIS A 132 -6.97 22.48 -1.80
CA HIS A 132 -8.12 22.00 -1.03
C HIS A 132 -7.77 21.88 0.45
N GLN A 133 -8.77 22.01 1.33
CA GLN A 133 -8.55 21.79 2.77
C GLN A 133 -8.40 20.31 3.12
N GLN A 134 -9.02 19.42 2.33
CA GLN A 134 -8.94 17.98 2.47
C GLN A 134 -8.85 17.32 1.09
N ALA A 135 -8.17 16.18 1.06
CA ALA A 135 -8.15 15.33 -0.12
C ALA A 135 -9.48 14.58 -0.27
N LEU A 136 -9.90 14.42 -1.51
CA LEU A 136 -11.19 13.82 -1.88
C LEU A 136 -11.07 12.31 -1.93
N LEU A 137 -11.96 11.62 -1.22
CA LEU A 137 -12.13 10.18 -1.30
C LEU A 137 -13.45 9.88 -2.00
N MET A 138 -13.40 9.18 -3.14
CA MET A 138 -14.58 8.83 -3.95
C MET A 138 -14.78 7.31 -4.05
N CYS A 139 -16.01 6.89 -4.35
CA CYS A 139 -16.36 5.49 -4.60
C CYS A 139 -16.98 5.26 -6.00
N ASP A 140 -17.10 6.32 -6.80
CA ASP A 140 -17.54 6.29 -8.18
C ASP A 140 -16.95 7.49 -8.95
N THR A 141 -16.79 7.36 -10.26
CA THR A 141 -16.39 8.42 -11.18
C THR A 141 -17.57 9.10 -11.89
N THR A 142 -18.79 8.58 -11.72
CA THR A 142 -20.02 9.17 -12.31
C THR A 142 -20.20 10.68 -12.03
N PRO A 143 -19.81 11.23 -10.86
CA PRO A 143 -20.00 12.67 -10.60
C PRO A 143 -19.15 13.62 -11.45
N TRP A 144 -18.18 13.12 -12.22
CA TRP A 144 -17.32 13.97 -13.04
C TRP A 144 -18.01 14.41 -14.32
N ASP A 145 -17.91 15.69 -14.65
CA ASP A 145 -18.47 16.27 -15.87
C ASP A 145 -17.37 16.69 -16.84
N TRP A 146 -17.57 16.47 -18.13
CA TRP A 146 -16.64 16.96 -19.15
C TRP A 146 -16.94 18.42 -19.49
N ILE A 147 -15.92 19.27 -19.38
CA ILE A 147 -15.94 20.67 -19.80
C ILE A 147 -15.08 20.81 -21.04
N GLY A 148 -15.69 21.23 -22.15
CA GLY A 148 -15.00 21.47 -23.41
C GLY A 148 -14.03 22.65 -23.30
N ARG A 149 -12.99 22.64 -24.13
CA ARG A 149 -11.94 23.66 -24.18
C ARG A 149 -12.47 25.10 -24.22
N ASN A 150 -13.56 25.32 -24.95
CA ASN A 150 -14.14 26.64 -25.18
C ASN A 150 -15.36 26.91 -24.29
N ASP A 151 -15.78 25.95 -23.48
CA ASP A 151 -16.91 26.10 -22.57
C ASP A 151 -16.51 27.02 -21.39
N PRO A 152 -17.48 27.69 -20.74
CA PRO A 152 -17.19 28.51 -19.57
C PRO A 152 -16.51 27.70 -18.46
N ASP A 153 -15.46 28.25 -17.85
CA ASP A 153 -14.82 27.64 -16.68
C ASP A 153 -15.75 27.74 -15.45
N PRO A 154 -16.18 26.61 -14.85
CA PRO A 154 -16.97 26.61 -13.62
C PRO A 154 -16.38 27.44 -12.46
N LEU A 155 -15.05 27.53 -12.35
CA LEU A 155 -14.37 28.30 -11.30
C LEU A 155 -14.10 29.75 -11.69
N ASN A 156 -14.17 30.10 -12.97
CA ASN A 156 -13.96 31.47 -13.47
C ASN A 156 -15.07 31.85 -14.46
N PRO A 157 -16.31 32.04 -13.99
CA PRO A 157 -17.43 32.37 -14.86
C PRO A 157 -17.13 33.65 -15.66
N GLY A 158 -17.12 33.54 -16.98
CA GLY A 158 -16.79 34.64 -17.91
C GLY A 158 -15.52 34.41 -18.75
N LEU A 159 -14.70 33.43 -18.37
CA LEU A 159 -13.61 32.93 -19.21
C LEU A 159 -13.95 31.54 -19.74
N SER A 160 -13.46 31.22 -20.94
CA SER A 160 -13.44 29.83 -21.40
C SER A 160 -12.39 29.03 -20.65
N LEU A 161 -12.55 27.72 -20.56
CA LEU A 161 -11.62 26.84 -19.87
C LEU A 161 -10.17 27.00 -20.36
N VAL A 162 -9.95 27.16 -21.67
CA VAL A 162 -8.60 27.42 -22.22
C VAL A 162 -8.03 28.76 -21.82
N ALA A 163 -8.86 29.79 -21.66
CA ALA A 163 -8.40 31.11 -21.26
C ALA A 163 -7.99 31.15 -19.79
N SER A 164 -8.71 30.42 -18.93
CA SER A 164 -8.42 30.36 -17.48
C SER A 164 -7.34 29.32 -17.12
N LYS A 165 -7.24 28.21 -17.87
CA LYS A 165 -6.34 27.08 -17.60
C LYS A 165 -5.44 26.73 -18.80
N PRO A 166 -4.72 27.69 -19.42
CA PRO A 166 -3.98 27.44 -20.66
C PRO A 166 -2.86 26.40 -20.51
N GLN A 167 -2.21 26.34 -19.34
CA GLN A 167 -1.13 25.39 -19.08
C GLN A 167 -1.63 23.96 -18.80
N ASP A 168 -2.75 23.82 -18.09
CA ASP A 168 -3.31 22.51 -17.74
C ASP A 168 -3.94 21.81 -18.95
N LEU A 169 -4.50 22.59 -19.88
CA LEU A 169 -5.12 22.05 -21.09
C LEU A 169 -4.11 21.85 -22.23
N GLY A 170 -3.10 22.70 -22.38
CA GLY A 170 -2.23 22.72 -23.56
C GLY A 170 -3.05 22.81 -24.86
N THR A 171 -2.89 21.86 -25.77
CA THR A 171 -3.68 21.71 -27.01
C THR A 171 -4.90 20.79 -26.85
N GLY A 172 -5.18 20.31 -25.63
CA GLY A 172 -6.23 19.34 -25.35
C GLY A 172 -7.66 19.86 -25.58
N PRO A 173 -8.62 18.95 -25.84
CA PRO A 173 -10.00 19.28 -26.20
C PRO A 173 -10.89 19.74 -25.03
N GLY A 174 -10.41 19.64 -23.79
CA GLY A 174 -11.18 19.95 -22.57
C GLY A 174 -10.61 19.22 -21.36
N ALA A 175 -11.35 19.24 -20.25
CA ALA A 175 -11.00 18.52 -19.03
C ALA A 175 -12.25 18.02 -18.31
N TRP A 176 -12.08 16.95 -17.54
CA TRP A 176 -13.06 16.52 -16.55
C TRP A 176 -13.01 17.42 -15.34
N TYR A 177 -14.17 17.82 -14.83
CA TYR A 177 -14.33 18.70 -13.68
C TYR A 177 -15.19 18.05 -12.60
N TYR A 178 -14.74 18.12 -11.36
CA TYR A 178 -15.55 17.78 -10.19
C TYR A 178 -14.94 18.39 -8.92
N LYS A 179 -15.76 18.95 -8.02
CA LYS A 179 -15.33 19.55 -6.74
C LYS A 179 -14.02 20.35 -6.87
N GLU A 180 -14.03 21.33 -7.78
CA GLU A 180 -12.91 22.24 -8.06
C GLU A 180 -11.63 21.60 -8.64
N ARG A 181 -11.67 20.32 -9.02
CA ARG A 181 -10.54 19.60 -9.62
C ARG A 181 -10.71 19.48 -11.13
N TYR A 182 -9.59 19.61 -11.86
CA TYR A 182 -9.54 19.41 -13.32
C TYR A 182 -8.59 18.27 -13.70
N ILE A 183 -9.10 17.32 -14.48
CA ILE A 183 -8.30 16.23 -15.06
C ILE A 183 -8.41 16.26 -16.59
N SER A 184 -7.34 16.68 -17.26
CA SER A 184 -7.24 16.64 -18.72
C SER A 184 -6.57 15.34 -19.17
N ASN A 185 -7.34 14.48 -19.84
CA ASN A 185 -6.84 13.23 -20.43
C ASN A 185 -7.11 13.13 -21.94
N GLY A 186 -7.68 14.19 -22.53
CA GLY A 186 -8.02 14.27 -23.95
C GLY A 186 -9.21 13.41 -24.41
N ASN A 187 -9.92 12.75 -23.49
CA ASN A 187 -11.06 11.88 -23.82
C ASN A 187 -12.35 12.36 -23.13
N PRO A 188 -13.33 12.91 -23.87
CA PRO A 188 -14.60 13.35 -23.32
C PRO A 188 -15.54 12.21 -22.90
N ASN A 189 -15.22 10.96 -23.25
CA ASN A 189 -16.10 9.81 -22.98
C ASN A 189 -15.67 9.00 -21.74
N SER A 190 -14.47 9.24 -21.21
CA SER A 190 -14.03 8.59 -19.98
C SER A 190 -12.91 9.36 -19.30
N ILE A 191 -13.07 9.61 -18.00
CA ILE A 191 -12.00 10.15 -17.14
C ILE A 191 -10.83 9.17 -16.94
N SER A 192 -11.02 7.89 -17.27
CA SER A 192 -9.98 6.84 -17.25
C SER A 192 -9.35 6.56 -15.87
N ILE A 193 -10.02 6.94 -14.78
CA ILE A 193 -9.63 6.56 -13.41
C ILE A 193 -10.02 5.10 -13.15
N CYS A 194 -11.31 4.78 -13.20
CA CYS A 194 -11.83 3.45 -12.93
C CYS A 194 -11.98 2.60 -14.19
N ARG A 195 -10.88 1.92 -14.56
CA ARG A 195 -10.85 0.95 -15.67
C ARG A 195 -11.32 -0.43 -15.19
N PRO A 196 -11.75 -1.33 -16.10
CA PRO A 196 -12.16 -2.68 -15.72
C PRO A 196 -11.10 -3.41 -14.91
N GLY A 197 -11.49 -3.98 -13.77
CA GLY A 197 -10.60 -4.74 -12.87
C GLY A 197 -9.69 -3.90 -11.96
N VAL A 198 -9.81 -2.57 -11.99
CA VAL A 198 -9.09 -1.69 -11.06
C VAL A 198 -9.90 -1.56 -9.77
N PHE A 199 -9.28 -1.82 -8.62
CA PHE A 199 -9.92 -1.71 -7.31
C PHE A 199 -9.97 -0.26 -6.83
N ALA A 200 -8.86 0.45 -6.89
CA ALA A 200 -8.77 1.83 -6.49
C ALA A 200 -7.62 2.54 -7.23
N VAL A 201 -7.57 3.86 -7.11
CA VAL A 201 -6.51 4.71 -7.68
C VAL A 201 -6.25 5.89 -6.76
N THR A 202 -4.99 6.13 -6.43
CA THR A 202 -4.53 7.33 -5.74
C THR A 202 -3.82 8.27 -6.71
N MET A 203 -4.24 9.53 -6.75
CA MET A 203 -3.63 10.56 -7.60
C MET A 203 -3.31 11.81 -6.77
N THR A 204 -2.12 11.83 -6.17
CA THR A 204 -1.68 12.90 -5.26
C THR A 204 -1.62 14.29 -5.89
N ARG A 205 -1.38 14.38 -7.21
CA ARG A 205 -1.40 15.69 -7.91
C ARG A 205 -2.76 16.41 -7.81
N TRP A 206 -3.85 15.65 -7.71
CA TRP A 206 -5.22 16.18 -7.67
C TRP A 206 -5.89 15.96 -6.31
N ASP A 207 -5.13 15.57 -5.28
CA ASP A 207 -5.65 15.24 -3.96
C ASP A 207 -6.86 14.30 -4.00
N LEU A 208 -6.68 13.18 -4.70
CA LEU A 208 -7.75 12.23 -5.00
C LEU A 208 -7.35 10.80 -4.64
N LEU A 209 -8.24 10.11 -3.95
CA LEU A 209 -8.25 8.66 -3.80
C LEU A 209 -9.63 8.16 -4.25
N THR A 210 -9.69 7.28 -5.25
CA THR A 210 -10.95 6.74 -5.74
C THR A 210 -10.97 5.23 -5.59
N PHE A 211 -11.86 4.71 -4.75
CA PHE A 211 -12.24 3.30 -4.81
C PHE A 211 -13.19 3.11 -5.99
N CYS A 212 -12.84 2.25 -6.92
CA CYS A 212 -13.63 2.03 -8.11
C CYS A 212 -14.84 1.12 -7.85
N PRO A 213 -15.92 1.24 -8.63
CA PRO A 213 -17.11 0.40 -8.46
C PRO A 213 -16.81 -1.11 -8.42
N PHE A 214 -15.75 -1.55 -9.11
CA PHE A 214 -15.28 -2.93 -9.07
C PHE A 214 -15.00 -3.44 -7.64
N SER A 215 -14.46 -2.61 -6.75
CA SER A 215 -14.22 -2.93 -5.34
C SER A 215 -15.49 -3.33 -4.58
N PHE A 216 -16.65 -2.89 -5.05
CA PHE A 216 -17.93 -3.08 -4.37
C PHE A 216 -18.85 -4.10 -5.06
N GLN A 217 -18.34 -4.82 -6.07
CA GLN A 217 -19.14 -5.80 -6.81
C GLN A 217 -19.24 -7.14 -6.09
N GLY A 218 -20.43 -7.74 -6.14
CA GLY A 218 -20.68 -9.09 -5.65
C GLY A 218 -20.31 -9.27 -4.18
N ASN A 219 -19.44 -10.24 -3.91
CA ASN A 219 -18.96 -10.56 -2.56
C ASN A 219 -17.63 -9.89 -2.19
N LEU A 220 -17.06 -9.04 -3.06
CA LEU A 220 -15.75 -8.42 -2.81
C LEU A 220 -15.70 -7.63 -1.49
N PRO A 221 -16.71 -6.79 -1.13
CA PRO A 221 -16.75 -6.10 0.16
C PRO A 221 -16.73 -7.01 1.39
N GLY A 222 -17.22 -8.24 1.25
CA GLY A 222 -17.28 -9.24 2.31
C GLY A 222 -16.11 -10.22 2.32
N THR A 223 -15.08 -9.99 1.49
CA THR A 223 -13.88 -10.83 1.49
C THR A 223 -13.17 -10.72 2.83
N ILE A 224 -12.90 -11.86 3.47
CA ILE A 224 -12.21 -11.92 4.76
C ILE A 224 -10.82 -11.29 4.60
N GLY A 225 -10.59 -10.18 5.30
CA GLY A 225 -9.32 -9.49 5.32
C GLY A 225 -8.32 -10.07 6.33
N PRO A 226 -7.08 -9.54 6.36
CA PRO A 226 -6.04 -9.93 7.33
C PRO A 226 -6.44 -9.73 8.79
N VAL A 227 -7.22 -8.70 9.10
CA VAL A 227 -7.67 -8.40 10.47
C VAL A 227 -8.68 -9.44 10.95
N ASP A 228 -9.77 -9.64 10.20
CA ASP A 228 -10.81 -10.62 10.54
C ASP A 228 -10.29 -12.07 10.46
N GLY A 229 -9.40 -12.34 9.52
CA GLY A 229 -8.83 -13.66 9.28
C GLY A 229 -7.77 -14.08 10.30
N ARG A 230 -7.22 -13.14 11.10
CA ARG A 230 -6.10 -13.40 12.01
C ARG A 230 -6.37 -14.55 12.98
N ALA A 231 -7.53 -14.57 13.62
CA ALA A 231 -7.88 -15.59 14.62
C ALA A 231 -8.16 -16.97 14.00
N GLY A 232 -8.54 -17.01 12.72
CA GLY A 232 -8.83 -18.25 11.98
C GLY A 232 -7.65 -18.80 11.19
N ALA A 233 -6.53 -18.08 11.11
CA ALA A 233 -5.37 -18.51 10.35
C ALA A 233 -4.71 -19.75 10.97
N ALA A 234 -4.19 -20.62 10.11
CA ALA A 234 -3.54 -21.87 10.44
C ALA A 234 -2.31 -22.12 9.56
N VAL A 235 -1.41 -22.99 10.03
CA VAL A 235 -0.23 -23.42 9.27
C VAL A 235 -0.63 -23.91 7.88
N GLY A 236 0.07 -23.42 6.85
CA GLY A 236 -0.20 -23.76 5.45
C GLY A 236 -1.19 -22.85 4.73
N ASN A 237 -1.95 -22.00 5.44
CA ASN A 237 -2.71 -20.93 4.78
C ASN A 237 -1.77 -19.98 4.04
N THR A 238 -2.24 -19.35 2.96
CA THR A 238 -1.48 -18.35 2.21
C THR A 238 -1.96 -16.94 2.55
N LEU A 239 -1.06 -15.95 2.56
CA LEU A 239 -1.44 -14.53 2.74
C LEU A 239 -2.49 -14.09 1.71
N ASP A 240 -2.38 -14.57 0.46
CA ASP A 240 -3.31 -14.24 -0.60
C ASP A 240 -4.75 -14.69 -0.32
N GLN A 241 -4.98 -15.69 0.55
CA GLN A 241 -6.33 -16.06 1.00
C GLN A 241 -7.03 -14.93 1.77
N TYR A 242 -6.25 -14.07 2.43
CA TYR A 242 -6.73 -12.93 3.21
C TYR A 242 -6.51 -11.60 2.49
N GLY A 243 -5.65 -11.55 1.49
CA GLY A 243 -5.22 -10.31 0.83
C GLY A 243 -5.81 -10.08 -0.56
N ALA A 244 -5.86 -11.11 -1.42
CA ALA A 244 -5.94 -10.95 -2.87
C ALA A 244 -7.04 -9.98 -3.34
N PHE A 245 -8.20 -10.02 -2.68
CA PHE A 245 -9.36 -9.18 -2.99
C PHE A 245 -9.90 -8.39 -1.79
N SER A 246 -9.21 -8.39 -0.65
CA SER A 246 -9.70 -7.71 0.55
C SER A 246 -9.59 -6.19 0.40
N LEU A 247 -10.65 -5.47 0.78
CA LEU A 247 -10.64 -4.00 0.75
C LEU A 247 -9.61 -3.40 1.69
N SER A 248 -9.29 -4.05 2.81
CA SER A 248 -8.27 -3.56 3.74
C SER A 248 -6.86 -3.62 3.16
N ARG A 249 -6.51 -4.66 2.37
CA ARG A 249 -5.26 -4.70 1.59
C ARG A 249 -5.24 -3.60 0.51
N VAL A 250 -6.34 -3.41 -0.21
CA VAL A 250 -6.46 -2.31 -1.19
C VAL A 250 -6.29 -0.95 -0.51
N MET A 251 -6.91 -0.75 0.65
CA MET A 251 -6.81 0.51 1.40
C MET A 251 -5.37 0.82 1.81
N ILE A 252 -4.67 -0.10 2.46
CA ILE A 252 -3.27 0.14 2.85
C ILE A 252 -2.35 0.36 1.64
N HIS A 253 -2.63 -0.30 0.51
CA HIS A 253 -1.94 -0.08 -0.77
C HIS A 253 -2.12 1.37 -1.25
N GLU A 254 -3.35 1.85 -1.36
CA GLU A 254 -3.63 3.22 -1.80
C GLU A 254 -3.08 4.27 -0.83
N LEU A 255 -3.19 4.01 0.47
CA LEU A 255 -2.60 4.88 1.48
C LEU A 255 -1.07 4.91 1.39
N ALA A 256 -0.42 3.83 0.94
CA ALA A 256 1.02 3.83 0.70
C ALA A 256 1.41 4.76 -0.47
N HIS A 257 0.62 4.80 -1.56
CA HIS A 257 0.80 5.82 -2.60
C HIS A 257 0.65 7.24 -2.05
N TRP A 258 -0.35 7.47 -1.21
CA TRP A 258 -0.61 8.77 -0.62
C TRP A 258 0.53 9.20 0.30
N TYR A 259 0.77 8.47 1.39
CA TYR A 259 1.74 8.83 2.41
C TYR A 259 3.20 8.69 1.95
N GLY A 260 3.44 7.87 0.91
CA GLY A 260 4.73 7.75 0.23
C GLY A 260 5.03 8.86 -0.79
N ALA A 261 4.09 9.76 -1.10
CA ALA A 261 4.31 10.82 -2.08
C ALA A 261 5.12 12.02 -1.54
N GLY A 262 5.45 12.01 -0.24
CA GLY A 262 6.16 13.10 0.46
C GLY A 262 7.64 13.27 0.10
N GLY A 263 8.21 12.41 -0.75
CA GLY A 263 9.38 12.79 -1.53
C GLY A 263 10.77 12.45 -1.00
N ARG A 264 10.94 11.37 -0.21
CA ARG A 264 12.27 10.91 0.22
C ARG A 264 13.07 10.09 -0.80
N GLY A 265 12.47 9.70 -1.92
CA GLY A 265 13.17 8.92 -2.95
C GLY A 265 14.12 9.71 -3.86
N THR A 266 14.70 9.03 -4.85
CA THR A 266 15.64 9.64 -5.82
C THR A 266 14.97 10.70 -6.71
N ASP A 267 15.73 11.58 -7.36
CA ASP A 267 15.21 12.64 -8.25
C ASP A 267 14.24 12.16 -9.34
N ASN A 268 14.30 10.87 -9.71
CA ASN A 268 13.42 10.24 -10.71
C ASN A 268 12.28 9.40 -10.09
N ASP A 269 12.33 9.12 -8.78
CA ASP A 269 11.40 8.20 -8.12
C ASP A 269 11.19 8.60 -6.66
N ARG A 270 10.55 9.76 -6.46
CA ARG A 270 10.27 10.34 -5.14
C ARG A 270 9.00 9.78 -4.48
N LYS A 271 8.31 8.83 -5.12
CA LYS A 271 6.97 8.38 -4.74
C LYS A 271 6.90 6.86 -4.68
N VAL A 272 6.13 6.34 -3.74
CA VAL A 272 5.70 4.94 -3.74
C VAL A 272 4.71 4.73 -4.89
N THR A 273 5.01 3.83 -5.81
CA THR A 273 4.25 3.59 -7.05
C THR A 273 3.93 2.12 -7.23
N ASP A 274 3.18 1.79 -8.29
CA ASP A 274 2.97 0.42 -8.73
C ASP A 274 4.15 -0.06 -9.54
N LYS A 275 4.93 -0.99 -8.97
CA LYS A 275 6.11 -1.53 -9.65
C LYS A 275 5.75 -2.69 -10.57
N GLN A 276 6.48 -2.78 -11.68
CA GLN A 276 6.37 -3.91 -12.59
C GLN A 276 6.86 -5.18 -11.91
N ALA A 277 6.14 -6.28 -12.07
CA ALA A 277 6.51 -7.60 -11.58
C ALA A 277 7.79 -8.09 -12.24
N VAL A 278 8.59 -8.84 -11.47
CA VAL A 278 9.82 -9.48 -11.95
C VAL A 278 9.79 -10.98 -11.75
N GLY A 279 10.50 -11.69 -12.62
CA GLY A 279 10.71 -13.12 -12.57
C GLY A 279 11.71 -13.52 -11.48
N LYS A 280 11.98 -14.84 -11.39
CA LYS A 280 12.92 -15.39 -10.42
C LYS A 280 14.34 -14.81 -10.53
N ASN A 281 14.73 -14.42 -11.75
CA ASN A 281 16.07 -13.90 -12.06
C ASN A 281 16.07 -12.37 -12.29
N GLY A 282 15.03 -11.65 -11.84
CA GLY A 282 14.91 -10.21 -12.03
C GLY A 282 14.43 -9.75 -13.41
N ASP A 283 14.07 -10.67 -14.30
CA ASP A 283 13.52 -10.32 -15.63
C ASP A 283 12.16 -9.64 -15.49
N LEU A 284 11.92 -8.54 -16.22
CA LEU A 284 10.62 -7.88 -16.24
C LEU A 284 9.53 -8.80 -16.79
N ILE A 285 8.37 -8.82 -16.13
CA ILE A 285 7.21 -9.63 -16.54
C ILE A 285 6.21 -8.77 -17.32
N TRP A 286 5.75 -9.34 -18.42
CA TRP A 286 4.74 -8.80 -19.32
C TRP A 286 3.54 -9.75 -19.37
N TYR A 287 2.35 -9.19 -19.54
CA TYR A 287 1.11 -9.92 -19.74
C TYR A 287 0.67 -9.81 -21.19
N ASN A 288 0.64 -10.94 -21.89
CA ASN A 288 0.09 -11.01 -23.23
C ASN A 288 -1.44 -11.13 -23.15
N THR A 289 -2.13 -10.10 -23.63
CA THR A 289 -3.59 -9.99 -23.55
C THR A 289 -4.32 -10.98 -24.47
N GLN A 290 -3.69 -11.39 -25.57
CA GLN A 290 -4.25 -12.34 -26.53
C GLN A 290 -4.16 -13.77 -25.99
N THR A 291 -2.99 -14.17 -25.49
CA THR A 291 -2.77 -15.53 -24.98
C THR A 291 -3.16 -15.69 -23.51
N LYS A 292 -3.39 -14.58 -22.80
CA LYS A 292 -3.64 -14.51 -21.36
C LYS A 292 -2.53 -15.18 -20.53
N LYS A 293 -1.27 -14.95 -20.91
CA LYS A 293 -0.09 -15.54 -20.26
C LYS A 293 0.92 -14.49 -19.87
N TYR A 294 1.63 -14.76 -18.78
CA TYR A 294 2.80 -13.99 -18.38
C TYR A 294 4.05 -14.48 -19.12
N GLN A 295 4.88 -13.55 -19.56
CA GLN A 295 6.12 -13.81 -20.28
C GLN A 295 7.19 -12.77 -19.94
N THR A 296 8.44 -13.06 -20.26
CA THR A 296 9.57 -12.13 -20.09
C THR A 296 9.91 -11.36 -21.36
N ALA A 297 9.50 -11.87 -22.54
CA ALA A 297 9.68 -11.19 -23.81
C ALA A 297 8.76 -9.96 -23.92
N LYS A 298 9.35 -8.82 -24.30
CA LYS A 298 8.63 -7.58 -24.60
C LYS A 298 8.31 -7.55 -26.11
N ASP A 299 7.21 -8.19 -26.48
CA ASP A 299 6.69 -8.22 -27.85
C ASP A 299 5.62 -7.15 -28.07
N ASP A 300 5.20 -6.94 -29.31
CA ASP A 300 4.06 -6.07 -29.60
C ASP A 300 2.77 -6.61 -28.97
N GLY A 301 1.96 -5.72 -28.38
CA GLY A 301 0.65 -6.08 -27.81
C GLY A 301 0.68 -6.66 -26.39
N VAL A 302 1.83 -6.66 -25.70
CA VAL A 302 1.92 -7.04 -24.29
C VAL A 302 1.82 -5.82 -23.35
N LEU A 303 1.25 -6.03 -22.17
CA LEU A 303 1.13 -5.02 -21.11
C LEU A 303 2.15 -5.30 -20.00
N LYS A 304 2.59 -4.27 -19.27
CA LYS A 304 3.38 -4.48 -18.04
C LYS A 304 2.52 -5.25 -17.04
N ALA A 305 3.07 -6.32 -16.45
CA ALA A 305 2.42 -6.96 -15.30
C ALA A 305 2.81 -6.22 -14.03
N THR A 306 1.86 -5.83 -13.19
CA THR A 306 2.12 -5.15 -11.91
C THR A 306 2.37 -6.16 -10.80
N ALA A 307 3.26 -5.84 -9.85
CA ALA A 307 3.62 -6.69 -8.72
C ALA A 307 2.55 -6.70 -7.61
N TYR A 308 1.32 -7.16 -7.91
CA TYR A 308 0.21 -7.19 -6.93
C TYR A 308 0.10 -8.47 -6.08
N ALA A 309 0.67 -9.59 -6.52
CA ALA A 309 0.64 -10.83 -5.76
C ALA A 309 1.88 -10.98 -4.88
N TYR A 310 1.75 -11.63 -3.73
CA TYR A 310 2.84 -11.86 -2.78
C TYR A 310 4.10 -12.40 -3.47
N SER A 311 3.93 -13.36 -4.39
CA SER A 311 5.05 -14.00 -5.08
C SER A 311 5.80 -13.07 -6.03
N TRP A 312 5.18 -11.98 -6.51
CA TRP A 312 5.84 -10.96 -7.32
C TRP A 312 6.50 -9.91 -6.43
N VAL A 313 5.84 -9.50 -5.35
CA VAL A 313 6.38 -8.56 -4.35
C VAL A 313 7.67 -9.12 -3.73
N SER A 314 7.64 -10.37 -3.27
CA SER A 314 8.82 -11.05 -2.72
C SER A 314 9.96 -11.22 -3.74
N LYS A 315 9.66 -11.37 -5.03
CA LYS A 315 10.69 -11.41 -6.09
C LYS A 315 11.25 -10.02 -6.38
N LEU A 316 10.40 -8.99 -6.33
CA LEU A 316 10.82 -7.59 -6.51
C LEU A 316 11.82 -7.18 -5.42
N ALA A 317 11.65 -7.67 -4.19
CA ALA A 317 12.56 -7.42 -3.07
C ALA A 317 13.92 -8.13 -3.19
N LYS A 318 14.05 -9.18 -4.01
CA LYS A 318 15.32 -9.94 -4.10
C LYS A 318 16.39 -9.13 -4.81
N ILE A 319 17.60 -9.14 -4.25
CA ILE A 319 18.78 -8.60 -4.93
C ILE A 319 19.20 -9.61 -6.00
N ASN A 320 19.00 -9.24 -7.26
CA ASN A 320 19.46 -10.02 -8.41
C ASN A 320 20.85 -9.54 -8.88
N GLN A 321 21.56 -10.40 -9.60
CA GLN A 321 22.84 -10.07 -10.22
C GLN A 321 22.63 -9.41 -11.60
N PRO A 322 23.64 -8.71 -12.15
CA PRO A 322 23.61 -8.22 -13.51
C PRO A 322 23.25 -9.32 -14.52
N PRO A 323 22.49 -9.00 -15.59
CA PRO A 323 22.11 -7.65 -16.03
C PRO A 323 20.81 -7.10 -15.42
N ASN A 324 20.14 -7.84 -14.53
CA ASN A 324 18.78 -7.54 -14.05
C ASN A 324 18.74 -6.92 -12.64
N ASP A 325 19.90 -6.60 -12.07
CA ASP A 325 20.04 -6.03 -10.73
C ASP A 325 19.23 -4.73 -10.55
N ALA A 326 19.13 -3.89 -11.58
CA ALA A 326 18.36 -2.65 -11.54
C ALA A 326 16.83 -2.84 -11.42
N ASN A 327 16.29 -4.01 -11.79
CA ASN A 327 14.85 -4.27 -11.82
C ASN A 327 14.28 -4.70 -10.45
N SER A 328 15.13 -4.91 -9.44
CA SER A 328 14.74 -5.54 -8.17
C SER A 328 15.63 -5.05 -7.01
N GLY A 329 15.39 -5.55 -5.81
CA GLY A 329 16.08 -5.14 -4.59
C GLY A 329 15.42 -3.93 -3.89
N PRO A 330 16.06 -3.40 -2.84
CA PRO A 330 15.51 -2.31 -2.03
C PRO A 330 15.03 -1.11 -2.84
N ARG A 331 15.86 -0.68 -3.80
CA ARG A 331 15.57 0.47 -4.68
C ARG A 331 14.30 0.36 -5.50
N GLN A 332 13.73 -0.84 -5.64
CA GLN A 332 12.43 -1.03 -6.28
C GLN A 332 11.34 -1.34 -5.25
N ALA A 333 11.65 -2.22 -4.29
CA ALA A 333 10.66 -2.73 -3.34
C ALA A 333 10.18 -1.69 -2.32
N ILE A 334 11.05 -0.78 -1.84
CA ILE A 334 10.62 0.31 -0.94
C ILE A 334 9.72 1.34 -1.65
N PHE A 335 9.76 1.39 -2.99
CA PHE A 335 8.92 2.27 -3.79
C PHE A 335 7.74 1.53 -4.44
N ASN A 336 7.36 0.37 -3.91
CA ASN A 336 6.22 -0.42 -4.34
C ASN A 336 5.09 -0.38 -3.31
N ALA A 337 3.91 0.15 -3.65
CA ALA A 337 2.78 0.23 -2.71
C ALA A 337 2.38 -1.14 -2.16
N GLU A 338 2.46 -2.17 -3.01
CA GLU A 338 2.10 -3.52 -2.60
C GLU A 338 3.03 -4.12 -1.55
N SER A 339 4.30 -3.70 -1.50
CA SER A 339 5.22 -4.14 -0.45
C SER A 339 4.76 -3.69 0.93
N TYR A 340 4.21 -2.48 1.04
CA TYR A 340 3.62 -1.98 2.29
C TYR A 340 2.36 -2.74 2.68
N ALA A 341 1.51 -3.08 1.70
CA ALA A 341 0.28 -3.81 1.96
C ALA A 341 0.56 -5.21 2.55
N TYR A 342 1.41 -6.00 1.90
CA TYR A 342 1.77 -7.32 2.42
C TYR A 342 2.57 -7.23 3.72
N PHE A 343 3.46 -6.25 3.89
CA PHE A 343 4.14 -6.08 5.16
C PHE A 343 3.15 -5.76 6.30
N GLY A 344 2.17 -4.89 6.06
CA GLY A 344 1.10 -4.60 7.01
C GLY A 344 0.28 -5.84 7.39
N MET A 345 -0.05 -6.67 6.40
CA MET A 345 -0.71 -7.97 6.64
C MET A 345 0.16 -8.89 7.51
N MET A 346 1.44 -9.06 7.18
CA MET A 346 2.37 -9.90 7.96
C MET A 346 2.60 -9.41 9.38
N ALA A 347 2.65 -8.08 9.55
CA ALA A 347 2.82 -7.46 10.85
C ALA A 347 1.60 -7.72 11.73
N TYR A 348 0.40 -7.62 11.17
CA TYR A 348 -0.84 -7.85 11.91
C TYR A 348 -1.15 -9.34 12.16
N MET A 349 -0.92 -10.20 11.17
CA MET A 349 -1.10 -11.66 11.26
C MET A 349 0.11 -12.35 11.94
N ASP A 350 0.56 -11.78 13.07
CA ASP A 350 1.82 -12.12 13.77
C ASP A 350 1.85 -13.47 14.48
N SER A 351 0.78 -14.26 14.44
CA SER A 351 0.78 -15.61 15.03
C SER A 351 1.57 -16.62 14.20
N PHE A 352 1.92 -16.26 12.97
CA PHE A 352 2.71 -17.08 12.05
C PHE A 352 3.83 -16.27 11.40
N ASP A 353 4.84 -16.98 10.92
CA ASP A 353 5.81 -16.44 9.97
C ASP A 353 5.30 -16.69 8.54
N TRP A 354 5.27 -15.63 7.74
CA TRP A 354 4.80 -15.65 6.34
C TRP A 354 5.91 -15.27 5.36
N ALA A 355 7.10 -14.96 5.86
CA ALA A 355 8.11 -14.23 5.10
C ALA A 355 8.79 -15.05 4.00
N ASP A 356 8.73 -16.38 4.04
CA ASP A 356 9.48 -17.21 3.09
C ASP A 356 8.75 -17.38 1.73
N ASP A 357 7.52 -17.89 1.77
CA ASP A 357 6.72 -18.20 0.59
C ASP A 357 5.27 -17.74 0.69
N GLY A 358 4.96 -16.90 1.66
CA GLY A 358 3.63 -16.35 1.88
C GLY A 358 2.69 -17.36 2.52
N LYS A 359 3.21 -18.52 2.95
CA LYS A 359 2.45 -19.51 3.72
C LYS A 359 2.73 -19.37 5.21
N ALA A 360 1.70 -19.52 6.02
CA ALA A 360 1.81 -19.54 7.47
C ALA A 360 2.71 -20.68 7.95
N LYS A 361 3.76 -20.34 8.68
CA LYS A 361 4.68 -21.26 9.35
C LYS A 361 4.71 -20.96 10.84
N ASP A 362 4.87 -22.01 11.64
CA ASP A 362 4.94 -21.87 13.09
C ASP A 362 6.23 -21.14 13.50
N ILE A 363 6.09 -20.10 14.32
CA ILE A 363 7.19 -19.31 14.89
C ILE A 363 7.94 -20.13 15.96
N GLN A 364 7.30 -21.15 16.54
CA GLN A 364 7.85 -21.95 17.63
C GLN A 364 8.74 -23.09 17.16
N ASN A 365 8.63 -23.51 15.90
CA ASN A 365 9.51 -24.52 15.32
C ASN A 365 10.76 -23.84 14.77
N PRO A 366 11.96 -24.21 15.24
CA PRO A 366 13.18 -23.67 14.67
C PRO A 366 13.23 -24.08 13.19
N LEU A 367 13.25 -23.08 12.30
CA LEU A 367 14.07 -23.23 11.11
C LEU A 367 15.48 -23.49 11.65
N VAL A 368 15.88 -24.75 11.61
CA VAL A 368 17.25 -25.19 11.88
C VAL A 368 18.15 -24.24 11.07
N PRO A 369 19.08 -23.51 11.70
CA PRO A 369 20.05 -22.74 10.95
C PRO A 369 20.78 -23.71 10.04
N SER A 370 20.74 -23.49 8.73
CA SER A 370 21.75 -24.05 7.85
C SER A 370 23.08 -23.46 8.30
N ASN A 371 23.85 -24.25 9.04
CA ASN A 371 25.23 -23.94 9.40
C ASN A 371 26.02 -23.51 8.14
N PRO A 372 26.90 -22.52 8.22
CA PRO A 372 28.13 -22.58 7.44
C PRO A 372 29.04 -23.71 7.93
#